data_AF-A0A2K2D4H6-F1
#
_entry.id   AF-A0A2K2D4H6-F1
#
_cell.length_a   1.000
_cell.length_b   1.000
_cell.length_c   1.000
_cell.angle_alpha   90.00
_cell.angle_beta   90.00
_cell.angle_gamma   90.00
#
_symmetry.space_group_name_H-M   'P 1'
#
loop_
_entity.id
_entity.type
_entity.pdbx_description
1 polymer ?
#
loop_
_entity_poly.entity_id
_entity_poly.type
_entity_poly.pdbx_seq_one_letter_code
_entity_poly.pdbx_strand_id
1 'polypeptide(L)'
;MNLQGRYLPLMLKITMLDPIVGFQALGGWESELQYCNKLLEEDVFNNSAWNQRYLVITRSPLLGGLVAMRDSEVDYTIEAIMVNLRNESPWRYLRGLYKGDNYLLVADGCISDVCLKILKDDWTSIFALSLLLDLLRLGLQPSDELKGTIESMENSNPETTHVDLATAICSILQKCDPLRINY
;
A
#
# COMPACT_ATOMS: atom_id res chain seq x y z
N MET A 1 -10.26 4.57 -30.21
CA MET A 1 -9.01 4.89 -30.94
C MET A 1 -7.84 4.49 -30.03
N ASN A 2 -7.10 3.47 -30.47
CA ASN A 2 -6.04 2.66 -29.82
C ASN A 2 -5.59 2.93 -28.37
N LEU A 3 -5.87 1.96 -27.48
CA LEU A 3 -5.28 1.82 -26.15
C LEU A 3 -3.77 1.51 -26.20
N GLN A 4 -3.25 0.96 -27.29
CA GLN A 4 -1.83 0.61 -27.46
C GLN A 4 -0.87 1.83 -27.46
N GLY A 5 -1.35 3.04 -27.75
CA GLY A 5 -0.50 4.23 -27.79
C GLY A 5 -0.18 4.85 -26.42
N ARG A 6 -1.03 4.63 -25.40
CA ARG A 6 -0.86 5.24 -24.05
C ARG A 6 0.12 4.48 -23.16
N TYR A 7 0.35 3.20 -23.45
CA TYR A 7 1.26 2.33 -22.70
C TYR A 7 2.68 2.27 -23.29
N LEU A 8 2.86 2.75 -24.52
CA LEU A 8 4.18 2.79 -25.19
C LEU A 8 5.23 3.61 -24.40
N PRO A 9 4.90 4.76 -23.79
CA PRO A 9 5.85 5.52 -22.98
C PRO A 9 6.29 4.78 -21.70
N LEU A 10 5.43 3.92 -21.14
CA LEU A 10 5.72 3.13 -19.95
C LEU A 10 6.62 1.91 -20.26
N MET A 11 6.39 1.22 -21.38
CA MET A 11 7.25 0.11 -21.81
C MET A 11 8.65 0.56 -22.25
N LEU A 12 8.77 1.72 -22.90
CA LEU A 12 10.06 2.26 -23.33
C LEU A 12 10.92 2.75 -22.15
N LYS A 13 10.33 3.11 -21.01
CA LYS A 13 11.03 3.56 -19.79
C LYS A 13 11.76 2.44 -19.03
N ILE A 14 11.36 1.17 -19.20
CA ILE A 14 11.94 0.03 -18.44
C ILE A 14 13.25 -0.47 -19.08
N THR A 15 13.46 -0.27 -20.39
CA THR A 15 14.54 -0.96 -21.10
C THR A 15 15.57 -0.08 -21.80
N MET A 16 15.36 1.22 -22.07
CA MET A 16 16.36 2.00 -22.81
C MET A 16 16.42 3.50 -22.48
N LEU A 17 17.67 3.98 -22.38
CA LEU A 17 18.20 5.33 -22.62
C LEU A 17 18.52 6.23 -21.41
N ASP A 18 19.65 6.91 -21.57
CA ASP A 18 20.31 7.82 -20.64
C ASP A 18 19.34 8.75 -19.87
N PRO A 19 19.48 8.86 -18.54
CA PRO A 19 18.53 9.57 -17.68
C PRO A 19 18.40 11.07 -17.95
N ILE A 20 19.30 11.67 -18.72
CA ILE A 20 19.39 13.13 -18.88
C ILE A 20 18.58 13.62 -20.10
N VAL A 21 18.54 12.87 -21.20
CA VAL A 21 18.00 13.39 -22.49
C VAL A 21 16.52 13.10 -22.66
N GLY A 22 16.02 11.93 -22.22
CA GLY A 22 14.59 11.61 -22.27
C GLY A 22 13.74 12.46 -21.32
N PHE A 23 14.37 12.98 -20.27
CA PHE A 23 13.71 13.66 -19.16
C PHE A 23 13.31 15.12 -19.46
N GLN A 24 14.12 15.85 -20.24
CA GLN A 24 13.78 17.22 -20.69
C GLN A 24 12.69 17.24 -21.78
N ALA A 25 12.56 16.17 -22.56
CA ALA A 25 11.55 16.08 -23.63
C ALA A 25 10.12 15.87 -23.12
N LEU A 26 9.92 15.52 -21.83
CA LEU A 26 8.64 15.14 -21.23
C LEU A 26 8.12 16.15 -20.16
N GLY A 27 8.75 17.32 -20.05
CA GLY A 27 8.28 18.42 -19.18
C GLY A 27 8.81 18.43 -17.74
N GLY A 28 9.73 17.53 -17.38
CA GLY A 28 10.38 17.51 -16.06
C GLY A 28 9.71 16.59 -15.02
N TRP A 29 10.12 16.67 -13.75
CA TRP A 29 9.74 15.71 -12.71
C TRP A 29 8.35 16.03 -12.15
N GLU A 30 8.03 17.32 -12.10
CA GLU A 30 6.72 17.83 -11.68
C GLU A 30 5.63 17.39 -12.66
N SER A 31 5.88 17.49 -13.97
CA SER A 31 4.93 17.01 -14.99
C SER A 31 4.74 15.49 -14.91
N GLU A 32 5.77 14.74 -14.52
CA GLU A 32 5.70 13.29 -14.36
C GLU A 32 4.83 12.87 -13.16
N LEU A 33 4.91 13.57 -12.02
CA LEU A 33 4.02 13.28 -10.88
C LEU A 33 2.56 13.62 -11.22
N GLN A 34 2.32 14.76 -11.87
CA GLN A 34 0.99 15.16 -12.37
C GLN A 34 0.45 14.17 -13.41
N TYR A 35 1.32 13.63 -14.26
CA TYR A 35 0.93 12.60 -15.22
C TYR A 35 0.54 11.29 -14.51
N CYS A 36 1.27 10.89 -13.46
CA CYS A 36 0.88 9.76 -12.63
C CYS A 36 -0.49 9.99 -11.97
N ASN A 37 -0.75 11.19 -11.42
CA ASN A 37 -2.07 11.54 -10.87
C ASN A 37 -3.18 11.30 -11.90
N LYS A 38 -3.02 11.86 -13.10
CA LYS A 38 -4.01 11.71 -14.17
C LYS A 38 -4.27 10.24 -14.54
N LEU A 39 -3.22 9.43 -14.62
CA LEU A 39 -3.37 8.00 -14.92
C LEU A 39 -4.10 7.24 -13.81
N LEU A 40 -3.87 7.60 -12.55
CA LEU A 40 -4.52 6.98 -11.38
C LEU A 40 -5.96 7.48 -11.18
N GLU A 41 -6.26 8.71 -11.57
CA GLU A 41 -7.63 9.23 -11.68
C GLU A 41 -8.42 8.50 -12.77
N GLU A 42 -7.78 8.21 -13.92
CA GLU A 42 -8.40 7.43 -15.00
C GLU A 42 -8.56 5.94 -14.63
N ASP A 43 -7.57 5.34 -13.97
CA ASP A 43 -7.58 3.95 -13.53
C ASP A 43 -6.68 3.73 -12.30
N VAL A 44 -7.30 3.64 -11.12
CA VAL A 44 -6.60 3.39 -9.86
C VAL A 44 -5.92 2.00 -9.82
N PHE A 45 -6.32 1.05 -10.67
CA PHE A 45 -5.70 -0.28 -10.77
C PHE A 45 -4.46 -0.29 -11.67
N ASN A 46 -4.09 0.85 -12.25
CA ASN A 46 -2.91 0.97 -13.10
C ASN A 46 -1.61 0.84 -12.29
N ASN A 47 -1.17 -0.40 -12.06
CA ASN A 47 0.04 -0.74 -11.32
C ASN A 47 1.31 -0.08 -11.92
N SER A 48 1.33 0.16 -13.24
CA SER A 48 2.44 0.87 -13.89
C SER A 48 2.51 2.34 -13.46
N ALA A 49 1.36 2.99 -13.28
CA ALA A 49 1.30 4.36 -12.77
C ALA A 49 1.73 4.44 -11.30
N TRP A 50 1.31 3.51 -10.45
CA TRP A 50 1.80 3.41 -9.05
C TRP A 50 3.32 3.20 -8.98
N ASN A 51 3.88 2.32 -9.80
CA ASN A 51 5.33 2.09 -9.86
C ASN A 51 6.08 3.33 -10.37
N GLN A 52 5.56 4.00 -11.41
CA GLN A 52 6.17 5.23 -11.92
C GLN A 52 6.11 6.35 -10.87
N ARG A 53 4.99 6.50 -10.15
CA ARG A 53 4.86 7.44 -9.04
C ARG A 53 5.95 7.22 -8.00
N TYR A 54 6.19 5.96 -7.62
CA TYR A 54 7.24 5.62 -6.64
C TYR A 54 8.62 6.04 -7.12
N LEU A 55 8.93 5.79 -8.40
CA LEU A 55 10.19 6.22 -9.02
C LEU A 55 10.34 7.73 -9.01
N VAL A 56 9.28 8.48 -9.35
CA VAL A 56 9.28 9.95 -9.34
C VAL A 56 9.52 10.48 -7.94
N ILE A 57 8.78 9.99 -6.94
CA ILE A 57 8.93 10.40 -5.54
C ILE A 57 10.33 10.10 -5.00
N THR A 58 10.90 8.95 -5.32
CA THR A 58 12.19 8.52 -4.76
C THR A 58 13.41 9.06 -5.49
N ARG A 59 13.28 9.41 -6.78
CA ARG A 59 14.43 9.80 -7.63
C ARG A 59 14.42 11.26 -8.06
N SER A 60 13.29 11.97 -7.93
CA SER A 60 13.24 13.38 -8.29
C SER A 60 14.14 14.20 -7.36
N PRO A 61 15.14 14.93 -7.89
CA PRO A 61 15.93 15.88 -7.12
C PRO A 61 15.12 17.10 -6.68
N LEU A 62 13.91 17.30 -7.21
CA LEU A 62 13.05 18.46 -6.91
C LEU A 62 12.13 18.21 -5.71
N LEU A 63 11.81 16.95 -5.40
CA LEU A 63 10.81 16.59 -4.39
C LEU A 63 11.42 16.31 -3.00
N GLY A 64 12.74 16.41 -2.85
CA GLY A 64 13.42 16.09 -1.59
C GLY A 64 13.44 14.60 -1.22
N GLY A 65 12.94 13.73 -2.11
CA GLY A 65 12.94 12.29 -1.95
C GLY A 65 11.86 11.78 -0.98
N LEU A 66 11.99 10.50 -0.62
CA LEU A 66 10.97 9.78 0.14
C LEU A 66 10.69 10.40 1.52
N VAL A 67 11.71 10.91 2.21
CA VAL A 67 11.56 11.50 3.55
C VAL A 67 10.66 12.74 3.50
N ALA A 68 10.84 13.60 2.50
CA ALA A 68 10.07 14.83 2.38
C ALA A 68 8.63 14.59 1.90
N MET A 69 8.42 13.57 1.06
CA MET A 69 7.12 13.29 0.45
C MET A 69 6.24 12.33 1.25
N ARG A 70 6.81 11.60 2.24
CA ARG A 70 6.15 10.47 2.89
C ARG A 70 4.74 10.79 3.35
N ASP A 71 4.56 11.81 4.18
CA ASP A 71 3.27 12.11 4.80
C ASP A 71 2.18 12.35 3.74
N SER A 72 2.47 13.21 2.74
CA SER A 72 1.54 13.48 1.63
C SER A 72 1.24 12.24 0.78
N GLU A 73 2.22 11.35 0.61
CA GLU A 73 2.05 10.13 -0.16
C GLU A 73 1.31 9.05 0.61
N VAL A 74 1.45 9.01 1.93
CA VAL A 74 0.66 8.16 2.82
C VAL A 74 -0.80 8.58 2.76
N ASP A 75 -1.09 9.87 2.91
CA ASP A 75 -2.47 10.41 2.79
C ASP A 75 -3.10 10.04 1.44
N TYR A 76 -2.40 10.33 0.34
CA TYR A 76 -2.86 9.99 -1.02
C TYR A 76 -3.13 8.49 -1.18
N THR A 77 -2.26 7.65 -0.62
CA THR A 77 -2.39 6.20 -0.74
C THR A 77 -3.55 5.66 0.10
N ILE A 78 -3.76 6.21 1.29
CA ILE A 78 -4.91 5.87 2.14
C ILE A 78 -6.21 6.24 1.43
N GLU A 79 -6.30 7.43 0.82
CA GLU A 79 -7.47 7.81 0.01
C GLU A 79 -7.73 6.80 -1.11
N ALA A 80 -6.69 6.38 -1.84
CA ALA A 80 -6.81 5.37 -2.89
C ALA A 80 -7.23 3.99 -2.37
N ILE A 81 -6.74 3.56 -1.20
CA ILE A 81 -7.19 2.32 -0.53
C ILE A 81 -8.68 2.41 -0.22
N MET A 82 -9.14 3.53 0.34
CA MET A 82 -10.53 3.72 0.72
C MET A 82 -11.48 3.75 -0.48
N VAL A 83 -11.01 4.13 -1.67
CA VAL A 83 -11.78 4.01 -2.93
C VAL A 83 -12.00 2.55 -3.31
N ASN A 84 -10.99 1.69 -3.15
CA ASN A 84 -11.14 0.25 -3.41
C ASN A 84 -10.21 -0.61 -2.56
N LEU A 85 -10.78 -1.23 -1.51
CA LEU A 85 -10.06 -2.06 -0.56
C LEU A 85 -9.37 -3.28 -1.21
N ARG A 86 -9.86 -3.74 -2.37
CA ARG A 86 -9.38 -4.94 -3.07
C ARG A 86 -8.27 -4.63 -4.09
N ASN A 87 -7.95 -3.37 -4.33
CA ASN A 87 -6.85 -3.00 -5.21
C ASN A 87 -5.51 -3.16 -4.46
N GLU A 88 -4.72 -4.17 -4.85
CA GLU A 88 -3.42 -4.44 -4.24
C GLU A 88 -2.37 -3.33 -4.44
N SER A 89 -2.48 -2.57 -5.54
CA SER A 89 -1.46 -1.59 -5.95
C SER A 89 -1.17 -0.53 -4.89
N PRO A 90 -2.17 0.19 -4.33
CA PRO A 90 -1.92 1.17 -3.28
C PRO A 90 -1.40 0.53 -1.97
N TRP A 91 -1.82 -0.68 -1.60
CA TRP A 91 -1.26 -1.38 -0.43
C TRP A 91 0.23 -1.69 -0.59
N ARG A 92 0.65 -2.11 -1.79
CA ARG A 92 2.06 -2.34 -2.11
C ARG A 92 2.85 -1.03 -2.15
N TYR A 93 2.25 0.03 -2.68
CA TYR A 93 2.84 1.36 -2.69
C TYR A 93 3.08 1.87 -1.27
N LEU A 94 2.08 1.77 -0.39
CA LEU A 94 2.16 2.17 1.02
C LEU A 94 3.35 1.53 1.72
N ARG A 95 3.51 0.21 1.61
CA ARG A 95 4.67 -0.51 2.15
C ARG A 95 5.99 -0.02 1.57
N GLY A 96 6.01 0.34 0.29
CA GLY A 96 7.17 0.91 -0.38
C GLY A 96 7.63 2.24 0.22
N LEU A 97 6.72 3.05 0.78
CA LEU A 97 7.03 4.34 1.38
C LEU A 97 7.85 4.26 2.69
N TYR A 98 7.93 3.07 3.28
CA TYR A 98 8.73 2.78 4.47
C TYR A 98 9.86 1.79 4.19
N LYS A 99 10.15 1.51 2.91
CA LYS A 99 11.19 0.55 2.55
C LYS A 99 12.54 0.96 3.14
N GLY A 100 13.11 0.08 3.95
CA GLY A 100 14.39 0.29 4.63
C GLY A 100 14.27 0.86 6.05
N ASP A 101 13.07 1.21 6.51
CA ASP A 101 12.84 1.70 7.87
C ASP A 101 11.48 1.21 8.41
N ASN A 102 11.50 -0.02 8.94
CA ASN A 102 10.31 -0.66 9.52
C ASN A 102 9.85 0.03 10.81
N TYR A 103 10.73 0.74 11.50
CA TYR A 103 10.36 1.47 12.72
C TYR A 103 9.41 2.61 12.39
N LEU A 104 9.67 3.35 11.30
CA LEU A 104 8.75 4.39 10.83
C LEU A 104 7.37 3.83 10.45
N LEU A 105 7.31 2.65 9.84
CA LEU A 105 6.03 2.01 9.50
C LEU A 105 5.21 1.69 10.75
N VAL A 106 5.85 1.20 11.82
CA VAL A 106 5.19 0.87 13.08
C VAL A 106 4.82 2.11 13.90
N ALA A 107 5.66 3.15 13.84
CA ALA A 107 5.45 4.39 14.56
C ALA A 107 4.34 5.25 13.95
N ASP A 108 3.98 5.02 12.68
CA ASP A 108 2.92 5.74 11.99
C ASP A 108 1.53 5.19 12.38
N GLY A 109 0.94 5.83 13.38
CA GLY A 109 -0.37 5.45 13.92
C GLY A 109 -1.51 5.48 12.90
N CYS A 110 -1.41 6.33 11.87
CA CYS A 110 -2.40 6.41 10.80
C CYS A 110 -2.58 5.06 10.09
N ILE A 111 -1.51 4.28 9.98
CA ILE A 111 -1.53 2.97 9.30
C ILE A 111 -2.35 1.95 10.10
N SER A 112 -2.12 1.84 11.41
CA SER A 112 -2.91 0.96 12.27
C SER A 112 -4.36 1.41 12.36
N ASP A 113 -4.62 2.72 12.37
CA ASP A 113 -5.98 3.28 12.43
C ASP A 113 -6.77 2.98 11.15
N VAL A 114 -6.13 3.07 9.98
CA VAL A 114 -6.74 2.69 8.71
C VAL A 114 -7.03 1.20 8.67
N CYS A 115 -6.11 0.34 9.13
CA CYS A 115 -6.38 -1.10 9.28
C CYS A 115 -7.60 -1.35 10.17
N LEU A 116 -7.65 -0.72 11.34
CA LEU A 116 -8.78 -0.84 12.28
C LEU A 116 -10.10 -0.42 11.63
N LYS A 117 -10.12 0.75 10.98
CA LYS A 117 -11.30 1.28 10.30
C LYS A 117 -11.80 0.30 9.23
N ILE A 118 -10.90 -0.20 8.38
CA ILE A 118 -11.25 -1.14 7.32
C ILE A 118 -11.77 -2.45 7.89
N LEU A 119 -11.15 -3.00 8.94
CA LEU A 119 -11.55 -4.28 9.53
C LEU A 119 -12.89 -4.21 10.28
N LYS A 120 -13.29 -3.04 10.76
CA LYS A 120 -14.64 -2.83 11.31
C LYS A 120 -15.73 -2.94 10.24
N ASP A 121 -15.44 -2.47 9.02
CA ASP A 121 -16.40 -2.47 7.91
C ASP A 121 -16.34 -3.77 7.09
N ASP A 122 -15.14 -4.28 6.82
CA ASP A 122 -14.86 -5.51 6.09
C ASP A 122 -13.74 -6.30 6.78
N TRP A 123 -14.14 -7.14 7.74
CA TRP A 123 -13.25 -8.04 8.47
C TRP A 123 -12.54 -9.09 7.58
N THR A 124 -13.01 -9.28 6.33
CA THR A 124 -12.42 -10.23 5.38
C THR A 124 -11.34 -9.61 4.50
N SER A 125 -11.00 -8.35 4.72
CA SER A 125 -9.97 -7.64 3.96
C SER A 125 -8.58 -8.24 4.18
N ILE A 126 -8.17 -9.09 3.23
CA ILE A 126 -6.88 -9.81 3.25
C ILE A 126 -5.71 -8.82 3.35
N PHE A 127 -5.78 -7.68 2.66
CA PHE A 127 -4.69 -6.69 2.66
C PHE A 127 -4.55 -5.97 4.00
N ALA A 128 -5.68 -5.60 4.63
CA ALA A 128 -5.66 -4.99 5.95
C ALA A 128 -5.17 -5.96 7.03
N LEU A 129 -5.66 -7.20 7.02
CA LEU A 129 -5.20 -8.27 7.92
C LEU A 129 -3.71 -8.55 7.73
N SER A 130 -3.25 -8.64 6.47
CA SER A 130 -1.84 -8.91 6.15
C SER A 130 -0.92 -7.77 6.58
N LEU A 131 -1.32 -6.50 6.36
CA LEU A 131 -0.56 -5.35 6.84
C LEU A 131 -0.50 -5.32 8.37
N LEU A 132 -1.61 -5.59 9.03
CA LEU A 132 -1.67 -5.60 10.47
C LEU A 132 -0.80 -6.70 11.09
N LEU A 133 -0.82 -7.91 10.50
CA LEU A 133 0.06 -9.00 10.90
C LEU A 133 1.54 -8.60 10.83
N ASP A 134 1.93 -7.91 9.75
CA ASP A 134 3.30 -7.43 9.60
C ASP A 134 3.63 -6.35 10.63
N LEU A 135 2.72 -5.42 10.92
CA LEU A 135 2.92 -4.42 11.98
C LEU A 135 3.14 -5.08 13.35
N LEU A 136 2.33 -6.07 13.71
CA LEU A 136 2.48 -6.83 14.96
C LEU A 136 3.84 -7.55 15.03
N ARG A 137 4.24 -8.21 13.92
CA ARG A 137 5.56 -8.86 13.81
C ARG A 137 6.72 -7.87 13.94
N LEU A 138 6.52 -6.63 13.51
CA LEU A 138 7.50 -5.55 13.63
C LEU A 138 7.47 -4.84 14.99
N GLY A 139 6.58 -5.23 15.90
CA GLY A 139 6.54 -4.76 17.28
C GLY A 139 5.47 -3.73 17.60
N LEU A 140 4.47 -3.55 16.73
CA LEU A 140 3.30 -2.70 17.01
C LEU A 140 2.67 -3.10 18.36
N GLN A 141 2.40 -2.10 19.20
CA GLN A 141 1.59 -2.26 20.39
C GLN A 141 0.15 -1.87 20.05
N PRO A 142 -0.75 -2.85 19.82
CA PRO A 142 -2.11 -2.57 19.36
C PRO A 142 -2.92 -1.88 20.45
N SER A 143 -3.80 -0.96 20.04
CA SER A 143 -4.78 -0.34 20.93
C SER A 143 -5.78 -1.37 21.44
N ASP A 144 -6.43 -1.09 22.58
CA ASP A 144 -7.44 -1.99 23.15
C ASP A 144 -8.66 -2.16 22.22
N GLU A 145 -8.97 -1.13 21.43
CA GLU A 145 -10.02 -1.20 20.42
C GLU A 145 -9.67 -2.16 19.28
N LEU A 146 -8.42 -2.14 18.83
CA LEU A 146 -7.93 -3.06 17.81
C LEU A 146 -7.92 -4.51 18.31
N LYS A 147 -7.46 -4.73 19.55
CA LYS A 147 -7.54 -6.05 20.21
C LYS A 147 -8.98 -6.56 20.24
N GLY A 148 -9.92 -5.76 20.76
CA GLY A 148 -11.33 -6.14 20.87
C GLY A 148 -11.97 -6.42 19.51
N THR A 149 -11.57 -5.68 18.46
CA THR A 149 -12.04 -5.94 17.09
C THR A 149 -11.56 -7.32 16.61
N ILE A 150 -10.28 -7.67 16.80
CA ILE A 150 -9.71 -8.97 16.40
C ILE A 150 -10.33 -10.12 17.17
N GLU A 151 -10.44 -9.99 18.49
CA GLU A 151 -11.04 -11.00 19.35
C GLU A 151 -12.51 -11.25 18.97
N SER A 152 -13.27 -10.21 18.63
CA SER A 152 -14.65 -10.36 18.15
C SER A 152 -14.73 -11.11 16.81
N MET A 153 -13.75 -10.94 15.93
CA MET A 153 -13.68 -11.66 14.65
C MET A 153 -13.33 -13.14 14.85
N GLU A 154 -12.44 -13.44 15.81
CA GLU A 154 -12.02 -14.80 16.15
C GLU A 154 -13.13 -15.61 16.83
N ASN A 155 -13.82 -15.04 17.81
CA ASN A 155 -14.84 -15.68 18.66
C ASN A 155 -16.09 -16.19 17.92
N SER A 156 -16.17 -15.98 16.61
CA SER A 156 -17.11 -16.70 15.75
C SER A 156 -16.78 -18.21 15.64
N ASN A 157 -15.65 -18.67 16.18
CA ASN A 157 -15.26 -20.08 16.33
C ASN A 157 -14.94 -20.42 17.81
N PRO A 158 -15.69 -21.33 18.47
CA PRO A 158 -15.49 -21.65 19.90
C PRO A 158 -14.26 -22.50 20.24
N GLU A 159 -13.50 -22.99 19.25
CA GLU A 159 -12.47 -24.03 19.46
C GLU A 159 -11.04 -23.50 19.64
N THR A 160 -10.80 -22.20 19.44
CA THR A 160 -9.45 -21.60 19.54
C THR A 160 -9.54 -20.27 20.24
N THR A 161 -9.02 -20.19 21.46
CA THR A 161 -8.66 -18.93 22.11
C THR A 161 -7.17 -18.74 21.90
N HIS A 162 -6.77 -17.92 20.94
CA HIS A 162 -5.35 -17.67 20.69
C HIS A 162 -4.74 -16.75 21.75
N VAL A 163 -3.54 -17.11 22.24
CA VAL A 163 -2.80 -16.35 23.27
C VAL A 163 -2.21 -15.04 22.70
N ASP A 164 -2.11 -14.94 21.37
CA ASP A 164 -1.47 -13.84 20.66
C ASP A 164 -2.30 -13.41 19.44
N LEU A 165 -2.48 -12.10 19.27
CA LEU A 165 -3.25 -11.49 18.18
C LEU A 165 -2.72 -11.86 16.80
N ALA A 166 -1.41 -12.00 16.64
CA ALA A 166 -0.83 -12.41 15.36
C ALA A 166 -1.34 -13.80 14.95
N THR A 167 -1.53 -14.71 15.92
CA THR A 167 -2.08 -16.04 15.67
C THR A 167 -3.56 -15.97 15.31
N ALA A 168 -4.34 -15.12 15.99
CA ALA A 168 -5.74 -14.88 15.65
C ALA A 168 -5.91 -14.36 14.20
N ILE A 169 -5.09 -13.39 13.80
CA ILE A 169 -5.09 -12.86 12.43
C ILE A 169 -4.72 -13.94 11.42
N CYS A 170 -3.71 -14.77 11.68
CA CYS A 170 -3.36 -15.89 10.81
C CYS A 170 -4.54 -16.85 10.61
N SER A 171 -5.25 -17.19 11.69
CA SER A 171 -6.44 -18.06 11.62
C SER A 171 -7.58 -17.45 10.80
N ILE A 172 -7.76 -16.12 10.87
CA ILE A 172 -8.73 -15.42 10.02
C ILE A 172 -8.26 -15.43 8.55
N LEU A 173 -6.98 -15.13 8.30
CA LEU A 173 -6.38 -15.14 6.96
C LEU A 173 -6.49 -16.51 6.28
N GLN A 174 -6.33 -17.63 7.02
CA GLN A 174 -6.51 -18.97 6.46
C GLN A 174 -7.92 -19.22 5.91
N LYS A 175 -8.93 -18.55 6.47
CA LYS A 175 -10.32 -18.61 5.98
C LYS A 175 -10.55 -17.70 4.78
N CYS A 176 -9.97 -16.50 4.81
CA CYS A 176 -10.18 -15.47 3.78
C CYS A 176 -9.31 -15.67 2.53
N ASP A 177 -8.10 -16.22 2.66
CA ASP A 177 -7.14 -16.47 1.59
C ASP A 177 -6.59 -17.90 1.64
N PRO A 178 -7.42 -18.92 1.33
CA PRO A 178 -7.02 -20.32 1.44
C PRO A 178 -5.87 -20.70 0.50
N LEU A 179 -5.61 -19.89 -0.54
CA LEU A 179 -4.50 -20.12 -1.47
C LEU A 179 -3.14 -19.82 -0.84
N ARG A 180 -3.09 -19.03 0.24
CA ARG A 180 -1.84 -18.60 0.90
C ARG A 180 -1.63 -19.21 2.29
N ILE A 181 -2.32 -20.30 2.63
CA ILE A 181 -2.22 -20.97 3.95
C ILE A 181 -0.77 -21.35 4.32
N ASN A 182 0.08 -21.66 3.32
CA ASN A 182 1.46 -22.11 3.54
C ASN A 182 2.52 -20.99 3.44
N TYR A 183 2.10 -19.72 3.25
CA TYR A 183 2.99 -18.55 3.16
C TYR A 183 3.16 -17.89 4.52
#